data_AF-A0A481B5G4-F1
#
_entry.id   AF-A0A481B5G4-F1
#
_cell.length_a   1.000
_cell.length_b   1.000
_cell.length_c   1.000
_cell.angle_alpha   90.00
_cell.angle_beta   90.00
_cell.angle_gamma   90.00
#
_symmetry.space_group_name_H-M   'P 1'
#
loop_
_entity.id
_entity.type
_entity.pdbx_description
1 polymer ?
#
loop_
_entity_poly.entity_id
_entity_poly.type
_entity_poly.pdbx_seq_one_letter_code
_entity_poly.pdbx_strand_id
1 'polypeptide(L)'
;MKVVNLKQAILQAWKERWSDYQWSINMKKFFPKGATWDILNLAEALLEQAMIGPSPNPLILSYLKYAISSQMVSYSSVLTAISKFDDFSRDLCVQALLDIMDMFCDRLSCHGKAEECIGLCRALLSALHWLLRCTAASAERLREGLEAGTPAAGEKQLAMCLQRLEKTLSSTKNRALLHIAKLEEASSWTAIEHSLLKLGDILANLSNPQLRSQAEQCGTLIRSIPTMLSVHSEQLHKTGFPTVHALVLLEGTMNLTGETQPLVEQLMMVKRMQHIPTPLFVLEIWKACFVGLIESPEGTGELKWTAFTFLKIPQVLVKLKKYSHGDKDFTEDVNSAFEFLLKLTPLLDKADQRCNCDCTNFLLQECSKQGLLSEASMNNLMAKRKADREHAPQLKSDENANIQPNPGLILRAEPTVTNILKTMDADHSKSPEGLLGVLGHMLSGKSLDLLLAAAAATGKLKSFARKFIK
;
A
#
# COMPACT_ATOMS: atom_id res chain seq x y z
N MET A 1 -2.88 23.82 -41.73
CA MET A 1 -2.09 22.57 -41.60
C MET A 1 -2.97 21.42 -42.03
N LYS A 2 -2.56 20.59 -43.02
CA LYS A 2 -3.30 19.36 -43.33
C LYS A 2 -3.22 18.44 -42.11
N VAL A 3 -4.36 18.03 -41.57
CA VAL A 3 -4.41 17.00 -40.52
C VAL A 3 -3.86 15.73 -41.15
N VAL A 4 -2.62 15.38 -40.83
CA VAL A 4 -2.01 14.15 -41.32
C VAL A 4 -2.75 12.98 -40.69
N ASN A 5 -3.26 12.06 -41.50
CA ASN A 5 -3.91 10.85 -40.98
C ASN A 5 -2.86 9.97 -40.29
N LEU A 6 -3.16 9.44 -39.11
CA LEU A 6 -2.25 8.61 -38.34
C LEU A 6 -1.70 7.42 -39.12
N LYS A 7 -2.55 6.71 -39.90
CA LYS A 7 -2.10 5.58 -40.74
C LYS A 7 -1.12 6.05 -41.83
N GLN A 8 -1.34 7.23 -42.41
CA GLN A 8 -0.43 7.80 -43.41
C GLN A 8 0.91 8.18 -42.79
N ALA A 9 0.93 8.72 -41.57
CA ALA A 9 2.17 9.04 -40.86
C ALA A 9 2.99 7.77 -40.53
N ILE A 10 2.32 6.70 -40.09
CA ILE A 10 2.98 5.39 -39.83
C ILE A 10 3.56 4.83 -41.13
N LEU A 11 2.80 4.86 -42.24
CA LEU A 11 3.27 4.37 -43.54
C LEU A 11 4.41 5.21 -44.09
N GLN A 12 4.40 6.53 -43.87
CA GLN A 12 5.52 7.40 -44.24
C GLN A 12 6.78 7.03 -43.45
N ALA A 13 6.67 6.88 -42.14
CA ALA A 13 7.78 6.46 -41.28
C ALA A 13 8.36 5.10 -41.68
N TRP A 14 7.49 4.17 -42.07
CA TRP A 14 7.90 2.86 -42.58
C TRP A 14 8.61 2.97 -43.93
N LYS A 15 8.07 3.74 -44.89
CA LYS A 15 8.68 3.96 -46.22
C LYS A 15 10.06 4.62 -46.13
N GLU A 16 10.18 5.62 -45.26
CA GLU A 16 11.42 6.35 -45.02
C GLU A 16 12.37 5.65 -44.03
N ARG A 17 11.99 4.48 -43.51
CA ARG A 17 12.77 3.65 -42.57
C ARG A 17 13.30 4.44 -41.37
N TRP A 18 12.45 5.23 -40.74
CA TRP A 18 12.83 6.00 -39.56
C TRP A 18 13.29 5.10 -38.41
N SER A 19 14.30 5.55 -37.66
CA SER A 19 14.60 4.94 -36.36
C SER A 19 13.49 5.23 -35.35
N ASP A 20 13.39 4.43 -34.28
CA ASP A 20 12.39 4.61 -33.22
C ASP A 20 12.38 6.03 -32.65
N TYR A 21 13.57 6.61 -32.46
CA TYR A 21 13.73 7.98 -31.98
C TYR A 21 13.23 9.02 -32.99
N GLN A 22 13.64 8.91 -34.26
CA GLN A 22 13.19 9.80 -35.34
C GLN A 22 11.68 9.73 -35.52
N TRP A 23 11.11 8.52 -35.48
CA TRP A 23 9.69 8.29 -35.52
C TRP A 23 8.98 9.03 -34.39
N SER A 24 9.41 8.85 -33.14
CA SER A 24 8.76 9.49 -32.00
C SER A 24 8.75 11.03 -32.07
N ILE A 25 9.84 11.63 -32.56
CA ILE A 25 9.94 13.09 -32.74
C ILE A 25 9.01 13.57 -33.84
N ASN A 26 9.03 12.92 -35.00
CA ASN A 26 8.21 13.32 -36.13
C ASN A 26 6.72 13.10 -35.85
N MET A 27 6.37 12.03 -35.12
CA MET A 27 5.00 11.83 -34.66
C MET A 27 4.52 12.99 -33.78
N LYS A 28 5.32 13.41 -32.78
CA LYS A 28 5.00 14.58 -31.92
C LYS A 28 4.89 15.88 -32.71
N LYS A 29 5.64 16.03 -33.82
CA LYS A 29 5.53 17.20 -34.71
C LYS A 29 4.25 17.18 -35.54
N PHE A 30 3.83 16.02 -36.03
CA PHE A 30 2.60 15.88 -36.83
C PHE A 30 1.33 16.02 -35.99
N PHE A 31 1.38 15.69 -34.70
CA PHE A 31 0.25 15.76 -33.77
C PHE A 31 0.63 16.60 -32.53
N PRO A 32 0.60 17.95 -32.61
CA PRO A 32 0.94 18.81 -31.49
C PRO A 32 -0.12 18.83 -30.37
N LYS A 33 0.34 19.25 -29.19
CA LYS A 33 -0.26 19.14 -27.84
C LYS A 33 -1.79 19.32 -27.76
N GLY A 34 -2.46 18.35 -27.14
CA GLY A 34 -3.88 18.43 -26.73
C GLY A 34 -4.60 17.08 -26.63
N ALA A 35 -4.19 16.08 -27.44
CA ALA A 35 -4.73 14.72 -27.41
C ALA A 35 -3.73 13.73 -26.79
N THR A 36 -4.21 12.82 -25.93
CA THR A 36 -3.43 11.64 -25.55
C THR A 36 -3.33 10.70 -26.76
N TRP A 37 -2.21 10.00 -26.93
CA TRP A 37 -2.05 9.07 -28.06
C TRP A 37 -3.06 7.92 -28.05
N ASP A 38 -3.62 7.62 -26.87
CA ASP A 38 -4.72 6.67 -26.72
C ASP A 38 -6.02 7.17 -27.38
N ILE A 39 -6.33 8.46 -27.32
CA ILE A 39 -7.49 9.03 -28.05
C ILE A 39 -7.33 8.86 -29.56
N LEU A 40 -6.09 8.86 -30.05
CA LEU A 40 -5.77 8.65 -31.46
C LEU A 40 -5.73 7.16 -31.84
N ASN A 41 -5.98 6.24 -30.91
CA ASN A 41 -5.87 4.79 -31.11
C ASN A 41 -4.50 4.36 -31.68
N LEU A 42 -3.41 4.98 -31.21
CA LEU A 42 -2.06 4.74 -31.73
C LEU A 42 -1.62 3.27 -31.64
N ALA A 43 -1.91 2.61 -30.52
CA ALA A 43 -1.57 1.20 -30.33
C ALA A 43 -2.28 0.31 -31.36
N GLU A 44 -3.56 0.56 -31.60
CA GLU A 44 -4.35 -0.17 -32.60
C GLU A 44 -3.84 0.09 -34.02
N ALA A 45 -3.61 1.35 -34.39
CA ALA A 45 -3.10 1.69 -35.71
C ALA A 45 -1.72 1.06 -35.98
N LEU A 46 -0.82 1.05 -34.99
CA LEU A 46 0.48 0.40 -35.11
C LEU A 46 0.35 -1.12 -35.24
N LEU A 47 -0.50 -1.76 -34.44
CA LEU A 47 -0.72 -3.20 -34.53
C LEU A 47 -1.37 -3.60 -35.85
N GLU A 48 -2.42 -2.91 -36.30
CA GLU A 48 -3.06 -3.18 -37.59
C GLU A 48 -2.04 -3.12 -38.74
N GLN A 49 -1.20 -2.09 -38.78
CA GLN A 49 -0.19 -1.95 -39.83
C GLN A 49 0.95 -2.96 -39.67
N ALA A 50 1.33 -3.31 -38.44
CA ALA A 50 2.33 -4.34 -38.19
C ALA A 50 1.85 -5.73 -38.63
N MET A 51 0.53 -5.99 -38.55
CA MET A 51 -0.07 -7.28 -38.87
C MET A 51 -0.54 -7.39 -40.33
N ILE A 52 -0.07 -6.54 -41.24
CA ILE A 52 -0.34 -6.71 -42.68
C ILE A 52 0.67 -7.74 -43.25
N GLY A 53 0.19 -8.95 -43.57
CA GLY A 53 0.98 -10.02 -44.20
C GLY A 53 1.17 -11.27 -43.33
N PRO A 54 1.86 -12.31 -43.83
CA PRO A 54 1.99 -13.60 -43.12
C PRO A 54 2.87 -13.52 -41.86
N SER A 55 3.77 -12.54 -41.79
CA SER A 55 4.63 -12.27 -40.64
C SER A 55 4.52 -10.80 -40.24
N PRO A 56 4.71 -10.48 -38.95
CA PRO A 56 4.56 -9.12 -38.48
C PRO A 56 5.72 -8.24 -38.94
N ASN A 57 5.42 -7.00 -39.33
CA ASN A 57 6.41 -6.03 -39.78
C ASN A 57 7.32 -5.60 -38.60
N PRO A 58 8.61 -5.94 -38.61
CA PRO A 58 9.49 -5.75 -37.45
C PRO A 58 9.75 -4.28 -37.12
N LEU A 59 9.74 -3.40 -38.13
CA LEU A 59 9.95 -1.96 -37.94
C LEU A 59 8.74 -1.28 -37.31
N ILE A 60 7.53 -1.62 -37.75
CA ILE A 60 6.31 -1.06 -37.14
C ILE A 60 6.13 -1.60 -35.72
N LEU A 61 6.52 -2.87 -35.49
CA LEU A 61 6.59 -3.42 -34.14
C LEU A 61 7.61 -2.70 -33.26
N SER A 62 8.79 -2.29 -33.77
CA SER A 62 9.76 -1.54 -32.97
C SER A 62 9.20 -0.20 -32.52
N TYR A 63 8.43 0.48 -33.38
CA TYR A 63 7.70 1.71 -33.00
C TYR A 63 6.71 1.47 -31.86
N LEU A 64 5.95 0.37 -31.90
CA LEU A 64 5.03 0.02 -30.81
C LEU A 64 5.78 -0.30 -29.51
N LYS A 65 6.85 -1.10 -29.61
CA LYS A 65 7.71 -1.43 -28.44
C LYS A 65 8.28 -0.16 -27.82
N TYR A 66 8.77 0.76 -28.64
CA TYR A 66 9.26 2.06 -28.20
C TYR A 66 8.14 2.90 -27.58
N ALA A 67 6.94 2.94 -28.17
CA ALA A 67 5.79 3.66 -27.64
C ALA A 67 5.37 3.15 -26.25
N ILE A 68 5.44 1.83 -26.04
CA ILE A 68 5.20 1.20 -24.72
C ILE A 68 6.29 1.62 -23.73
N SER A 69 7.57 1.45 -24.09
CA SER A 69 8.69 1.77 -23.19
C SER A 69 8.80 3.25 -22.83
N SER A 70 8.40 4.14 -23.73
CA SER A 70 8.37 5.60 -23.51
C SER A 70 7.04 6.12 -22.94
N GLN A 71 6.11 5.22 -22.59
CA GLN A 71 4.77 5.55 -22.08
C GLN A 71 4.00 6.53 -22.98
N MET A 72 4.22 6.45 -24.29
CA MET A 72 3.42 7.21 -25.25
C MET A 72 1.99 6.67 -25.33
N VAL A 73 1.81 5.35 -25.19
CA VAL A 73 0.51 4.67 -25.16
C VAL A 73 0.30 4.01 -23.81
N SER A 74 -0.94 3.92 -23.33
CA SER A 74 -1.24 3.18 -22.10
C SER A 74 -1.23 1.67 -22.32
N TYR A 75 -0.98 0.91 -21.24
CA TYR A 75 -1.11 -0.55 -21.28
C TYR A 75 -2.53 -0.99 -21.63
N SER A 76 -3.54 -0.20 -21.25
CA SER A 76 -4.95 -0.47 -21.56
C SER A 76 -5.21 -0.46 -23.07
N SER A 77 -4.72 0.56 -23.79
CA SER A 77 -4.92 0.66 -25.24
C SER A 77 -4.18 -0.45 -25.98
N VAL A 78 -2.99 -0.83 -25.52
CA VAL A 78 -2.22 -1.95 -26.07
C VAL A 78 -2.93 -3.28 -25.85
N LEU A 79 -3.34 -3.61 -24.62
CA LEU A 79 -4.07 -4.86 -24.32
C LEU A 79 -5.38 -4.96 -25.12
N THR A 80 -6.12 -3.85 -25.22
CA THR A 80 -7.34 -3.76 -26.03
C THR A 80 -7.03 -4.04 -27.50
N ALA A 81 -5.99 -3.43 -28.06
CA ALA A 81 -5.61 -3.65 -29.45
C ALA A 81 -5.14 -5.08 -29.73
N ILE A 82 -4.41 -5.71 -28.80
CA ILE A 82 -4.04 -7.13 -28.89
C ILE A 82 -5.29 -8.01 -28.91
N SER A 83 -6.27 -7.74 -28.04
CA SER A 83 -7.49 -8.56 -27.91
C SER A 83 -8.38 -8.57 -29.17
N LYS A 84 -8.19 -7.60 -30.08
CA LYS A 84 -8.91 -7.51 -31.36
C LYS A 84 -8.38 -8.47 -32.43
N PHE A 85 -7.16 -8.99 -32.29
CA PHE A 85 -6.59 -9.92 -33.26
C PHE A 85 -7.27 -11.30 -33.15
N ASP A 86 -7.78 -11.85 -34.23
CA ASP A 86 -8.56 -13.11 -34.22
C ASP A 86 -8.02 -14.21 -35.16
N ASP A 87 -7.08 -13.87 -36.05
CA ASP A 87 -6.47 -14.83 -36.98
C ASP A 87 -5.34 -15.63 -36.32
N PHE A 88 -5.72 -16.62 -35.52
CA PHE A 88 -4.80 -17.52 -34.81
C PHE A 88 -4.04 -18.49 -35.72
N SER A 89 -4.31 -18.51 -37.04
CA SER A 89 -3.55 -19.34 -37.99
C SER A 89 -2.13 -18.78 -38.23
N ARG A 90 -1.91 -17.51 -37.92
CA ARG A 90 -0.65 -16.79 -38.18
C ARG A 90 0.28 -16.84 -36.97
N ASP A 91 1.01 -17.95 -36.82
CA ASP A 91 1.85 -18.22 -35.64
C ASP A 91 2.86 -17.13 -35.30
N LEU A 92 3.56 -16.58 -36.30
CA LEU A 92 4.55 -15.51 -36.07
C LEU A 92 3.90 -14.22 -35.55
N CYS A 93 2.65 -13.96 -35.91
CA CYS A 93 1.92 -12.78 -35.46
C CYS A 93 1.45 -12.98 -34.01
N VAL A 94 0.90 -14.17 -33.71
CA VAL A 94 0.54 -14.55 -32.35
C VAL A 94 1.76 -14.50 -31.43
N GLN A 95 2.90 -15.06 -31.86
CA GLN A 95 4.16 -15.00 -31.11
C GLN A 95 4.57 -13.56 -30.80
N ALA A 96 4.57 -12.66 -31.79
CA ALA A 96 4.92 -11.26 -31.57
C ALA A 96 3.97 -10.55 -30.60
N LEU A 97 2.68 -10.87 -30.61
CA LEU A 97 1.70 -10.33 -29.65
C LEU A 97 1.97 -10.83 -28.22
N LEU A 98 2.28 -12.13 -28.05
CA LEU A 98 2.66 -12.70 -26.76
C LEU A 98 3.95 -12.08 -26.20
N ASP A 99 4.93 -11.81 -27.07
CA ASP A 99 6.18 -11.14 -26.73
C ASP A 99 5.93 -9.69 -26.29
N ILE A 100 5.02 -8.97 -26.96
CA ILE A 100 4.62 -7.62 -26.57
C ILE A 100 3.98 -7.63 -25.19
N MET A 101 3.05 -8.55 -24.92
CA MET A 101 2.42 -8.68 -23.59
C MET A 101 3.47 -8.94 -22.50
N ASP A 102 4.50 -9.74 -22.80
CA ASP A 102 5.56 -10.07 -21.84
C ASP A 102 6.38 -8.84 -21.39
N MET A 103 6.54 -7.84 -22.25
CA MET A 103 7.34 -6.64 -21.97
C MET A 103 6.83 -5.85 -20.75
N PHE A 104 5.52 -5.93 -20.45
CA PHE A 104 4.89 -5.09 -19.44
C PHE A 104 3.95 -5.83 -18.48
N CYS A 105 3.73 -7.14 -18.63
CA CYS A 105 2.83 -7.93 -17.78
C CYS A 105 3.11 -7.76 -16.26
N ASP A 106 4.38 -7.69 -15.86
CA ASP A 106 4.77 -7.51 -14.46
C ASP A 106 4.57 -6.07 -13.96
N ARG A 107 4.59 -5.10 -14.90
CA ARG A 107 4.58 -3.65 -14.65
C ARG A 107 3.23 -2.99 -14.95
N LEU A 108 2.15 -3.78 -15.05
CA LEU A 108 0.80 -3.24 -15.22
C LEU A 108 0.46 -2.27 -14.07
N SER A 109 0.30 -1.00 -14.40
CA SER A 109 -0.04 0.09 -13.49
C SER A 109 -0.81 1.17 -14.24
N CYS A 110 -1.79 1.80 -13.59
CA CYS A 110 -2.49 2.98 -14.10
C CYS A 110 -2.37 4.11 -13.06
N HIS A 111 -2.01 5.31 -13.49
CA HIS A 111 -1.88 6.52 -12.65
C HIS A 111 -2.96 7.56 -13.00
N GLY A 112 -4.00 7.11 -13.68
CA GLY A 112 -5.04 7.93 -14.29
C GLY A 112 -6.25 8.18 -13.39
N LYS A 113 -7.32 8.70 -14.00
CA LYS A 113 -8.63 8.78 -13.34
C LYS A 113 -9.21 7.38 -13.08
N ALA A 114 -10.19 7.27 -12.18
CA ALA A 114 -10.87 6.00 -11.89
C ALA A 114 -11.34 5.28 -13.16
N GLU A 115 -11.92 6.00 -14.11
CA GLU A 115 -12.35 5.47 -15.42
C GLU A 115 -11.20 4.83 -16.23
N GLU A 116 -9.99 5.39 -16.16
CA GLU A 116 -8.83 4.85 -16.89
C GLU A 116 -8.28 3.60 -16.19
N CYS A 117 -8.32 3.57 -14.86
CA CYS A 117 -7.98 2.38 -14.07
C CYS A 117 -8.96 1.22 -14.31
N ILE A 118 -10.25 1.55 -14.39
CA ILE A 118 -11.32 0.62 -14.75
C ILE A 118 -11.16 0.13 -16.18
N GLY A 119 -10.86 1.04 -17.12
CA GLY A 119 -10.54 0.69 -18.50
C GLY A 119 -9.38 -0.30 -18.62
N LEU A 120 -8.32 -0.16 -17.80
CA LEU A 120 -7.24 -1.15 -17.73
C LEU A 120 -7.72 -2.53 -17.26
N CYS A 121 -8.65 -2.56 -16.29
CA CYS A 121 -9.23 -3.82 -15.81
C CYS A 121 -9.99 -4.53 -16.94
N ARG A 122 -10.85 -3.80 -17.68
CA ARG A 122 -11.57 -4.34 -18.86
C ARG A 122 -10.61 -4.82 -19.94
N ALA A 123 -9.58 -4.03 -20.25
CA ALA A 123 -8.58 -4.40 -21.25
C ALA A 123 -7.82 -5.68 -20.87
N LEU A 124 -7.47 -5.83 -19.58
CA LEU A 124 -6.84 -7.05 -19.07
C LEU A 124 -7.79 -8.26 -19.14
N LEU A 125 -9.09 -8.07 -18.89
CA LEU A 125 -10.10 -9.11 -19.04
C LEU A 125 -10.23 -9.57 -20.49
N SER A 126 -10.31 -8.62 -21.44
CA SER A 126 -10.33 -8.91 -22.88
C SER A 126 -9.06 -9.61 -23.34
N ALA A 127 -7.90 -9.22 -22.84
CA ALA A 127 -6.62 -9.88 -23.13
C ALA A 127 -6.55 -11.30 -22.55
N LEU A 128 -7.11 -11.54 -21.35
CA LEU A 128 -7.23 -12.90 -20.79
C LEU A 128 -8.13 -13.78 -21.67
N HIS A 129 -9.30 -13.27 -22.08
CA HIS A 129 -10.19 -13.99 -22.98
C HIS A 129 -9.50 -14.30 -24.32
N TRP A 130 -8.77 -13.34 -24.88
CA TRP A 130 -7.96 -13.53 -26.08
C TRP A 130 -6.89 -14.62 -25.90
N LEU A 131 -6.16 -14.62 -24.78
CA LEU A 131 -5.17 -15.65 -24.46
C LEU A 131 -5.80 -17.05 -24.37
N LEU A 132 -7.01 -17.17 -23.79
CA LEU A 132 -7.73 -18.44 -23.72
C LEU A 132 -8.14 -18.95 -25.11
N ARG A 133 -8.67 -18.06 -25.97
CA ARG A 133 -8.99 -18.40 -27.37
C ARG A 133 -7.76 -18.82 -28.16
N CYS A 134 -6.66 -18.08 -27.98
CA CYS A 134 -5.36 -18.37 -28.57
C CYS A 134 -4.81 -19.74 -28.13
N THR A 135 -4.93 -20.05 -26.84
CA THR A 135 -4.52 -21.34 -26.26
C THR A 135 -5.38 -22.48 -26.82
N ALA A 136 -6.70 -22.29 -26.90
CA ALA A 136 -7.63 -23.27 -27.47
C ALA A 136 -7.32 -23.56 -28.95
N ALA A 137 -7.11 -22.52 -29.76
CA ALA A 137 -6.75 -22.67 -31.17
C ALA A 137 -5.39 -23.36 -31.36
N SER A 138 -4.43 -23.10 -30.46
CA SER A 138 -3.12 -23.79 -30.48
C SER A 138 -3.26 -25.26 -30.09
N ALA A 139 -4.12 -25.58 -29.12
CA ALA A 139 -4.38 -26.94 -28.68
C ALA A 139 -5.17 -27.76 -29.73
N GLU A 140 -6.16 -27.16 -30.41
CA GLU A 140 -6.89 -27.78 -31.53
C GLU A 140 -5.94 -28.14 -32.68
N ARG A 141 -5.04 -27.23 -33.06
CA ARG A 141 -4.04 -27.49 -34.12
C ARG A 141 -3.01 -28.54 -33.72
N LEU A 142 -2.62 -28.61 -32.44
CA LEU A 142 -1.77 -29.69 -31.96
C LEU A 142 -2.45 -31.04 -32.12
N ARG A 143 -3.77 -31.13 -31.84
CA ARG A 143 -4.56 -32.35 -32.04
C ARG A 143 -4.57 -32.77 -33.51
N GLU A 144 -4.81 -31.84 -34.43
CA GLU A 144 -4.78 -32.10 -35.88
C GLU A 144 -3.36 -32.50 -36.36
N GLY A 145 -2.32 -31.85 -35.84
CA GLY A 145 -0.92 -32.14 -36.16
C GLY A 145 -0.44 -33.50 -35.64
N LEU A 146 -1.04 -34.02 -34.56
CA LEU A 146 -0.80 -35.39 -34.07
C LEU A 146 -1.34 -36.43 -35.06
N GLU A 147 -2.48 -36.17 -35.69
CA GLU A 147 -3.05 -37.04 -36.75
C GLU A 147 -2.21 -36.99 -38.03
N ALA A 148 -1.58 -35.84 -38.32
CA ALA A 148 -0.73 -35.62 -39.50
C ALA A 148 0.77 -35.91 -39.28
N GLY A 149 1.20 -36.34 -38.09
CA GLY A 149 2.59 -36.73 -37.81
C GLY A 149 3.61 -35.58 -37.66
N THR A 150 3.17 -34.33 -37.40
CA THR A 150 4.04 -33.16 -37.22
C THR A 150 3.76 -32.36 -35.92
N PRO A 151 3.86 -32.98 -34.73
CA PRO A 151 3.40 -32.38 -33.47
C PRO A 151 4.28 -31.23 -32.93
N ALA A 152 5.57 -31.18 -33.29
CA ALA A 152 6.55 -30.32 -32.62
C ALA A 152 6.27 -28.81 -32.73
N ALA A 153 5.72 -28.34 -33.85
CA ALA A 153 5.40 -26.92 -34.05
C ALA A 153 4.18 -26.50 -33.21
N GLY A 154 3.14 -27.34 -33.16
CA GLY A 154 1.93 -27.10 -32.37
C GLY A 154 2.20 -27.10 -30.85
N GLU A 155 3.07 -28.00 -30.38
CA GLU A 155 3.47 -28.05 -28.96
C GLU A 155 4.18 -26.78 -28.52
N LYS A 156 5.12 -26.28 -29.34
CA LYS A 156 5.84 -25.04 -29.05
C LYS A 156 4.88 -23.85 -28.92
N GLN A 157 3.94 -23.73 -29.85
CA GLN A 157 2.98 -22.63 -29.83
C GLN A 157 2.05 -22.70 -28.60
N LEU A 158 1.55 -23.90 -28.27
CA LEU A 158 0.74 -24.12 -27.08
C LEU A 158 1.52 -23.79 -25.79
N ALA A 159 2.78 -24.21 -25.70
CA ALA A 159 3.64 -23.91 -24.55
C ALA A 159 3.83 -22.40 -24.34
N MET A 160 4.02 -21.63 -25.42
CA MET A 160 4.15 -20.17 -25.34
C MET A 160 2.87 -19.50 -24.82
N CYS A 161 1.71 -19.95 -25.30
CA CYS A 161 0.41 -19.45 -24.83
C CYS A 161 0.20 -19.75 -23.34
N LEU A 162 0.48 -20.98 -22.91
CA LEU A 162 0.34 -21.40 -21.51
C LEU A 162 1.32 -20.67 -20.58
N GLN A 163 2.58 -20.50 -21.00
CA GLN A 163 3.57 -19.72 -20.25
C GLN A 163 3.11 -18.26 -20.07
N ARG A 164 2.47 -17.68 -21.10
CA ARG A 164 1.98 -16.30 -21.00
C ARG A 164 0.74 -16.18 -20.13
N LEU A 165 -0.16 -17.16 -20.20
CA LEU A 165 -1.32 -17.28 -19.33
C LEU A 165 -0.89 -17.42 -17.86
N GLU A 166 0.04 -18.33 -17.58
CA GLU A 166 0.58 -18.56 -16.24
C GLU A 166 1.25 -17.32 -15.68
N LYS A 167 2.14 -16.65 -16.44
CA LYS A 167 2.78 -15.42 -15.97
C LYS A 167 1.75 -14.35 -15.62
N THR A 168 0.75 -14.16 -16.48
CA THR A 168 -0.33 -13.19 -16.25
C THR A 168 -1.11 -13.50 -14.98
N LEU A 169 -1.43 -14.78 -14.75
CA LEU A 169 -2.22 -15.25 -13.62
C LEU A 169 -1.41 -15.42 -12.34
N SER A 170 -0.09 -15.57 -12.39
CA SER A 170 0.78 -15.77 -11.21
C SER A 170 0.78 -14.55 -10.28
N SER A 171 0.61 -13.36 -10.85
CA SER A 171 0.55 -12.09 -10.13
C SER A 171 -0.81 -11.89 -9.43
N THR A 172 -0.79 -11.81 -8.09
CA THR A 172 -1.98 -11.51 -7.29
C THR A 172 -2.61 -10.17 -7.70
N LYS A 173 -1.78 -9.18 -8.06
CA LYS A 173 -2.24 -7.89 -8.57
C LYS A 173 -3.09 -8.07 -9.84
N ASN A 174 -2.61 -8.82 -10.81
CA ASN A 174 -3.32 -9.03 -12.07
C ASN A 174 -4.63 -9.77 -11.86
N ARG A 175 -4.63 -10.80 -11.00
CA ARG A 175 -5.87 -11.49 -10.62
C ARG A 175 -6.86 -10.53 -9.94
N ALA A 176 -6.39 -9.56 -9.17
CA ALA A 176 -7.26 -8.60 -8.48
C ALA A 176 -7.89 -7.61 -9.46
N LEU A 177 -7.12 -7.14 -10.45
CA LEU A 177 -7.64 -6.33 -11.56
C LEU A 177 -8.70 -7.09 -12.37
N LEU A 178 -8.48 -8.38 -12.64
CA LEU A 178 -9.46 -9.25 -13.29
C LEU A 178 -10.73 -9.43 -12.47
N HIS A 179 -10.62 -9.51 -11.14
CA HIS A 179 -11.78 -9.55 -10.25
C HIS A 179 -12.60 -8.26 -10.33
N ILE A 180 -11.95 -7.09 -10.35
CA ILE A 180 -12.63 -5.79 -10.53
C ILE A 180 -13.34 -5.76 -11.89
N ALA A 181 -12.66 -6.17 -12.96
CA ALA A 181 -13.25 -6.22 -14.31
C ALA A 181 -14.50 -7.11 -14.37
N LYS A 182 -14.48 -8.26 -13.69
CA LYS A 182 -15.63 -9.16 -13.58
C LYS A 182 -16.83 -8.47 -12.93
N LEU A 183 -16.62 -7.74 -11.84
CA LEU A 183 -17.71 -7.07 -11.11
C LEU A 183 -18.38 -5.99 -11.97
N GLU A 184 -17.63 -5.42 -12.90
CA GLU A 184 -18.12 -4.42 -13.82
C GLU A 184 -18.81 -5.02 -15.06
N GLU A 185 -18.23 -6.07 -15.66
CA GLU A 185 -18.67 -6.61 -16.95
C GLU A 185 -18.93 -8.13 -16.85
N ALA A 186 -20.00 -8.49 -16.15
CA ALA A 186 -20.35 -9.88 -15.87
C ALA A 186 -20.50 -10.75 -17.14
N SER A 187 -21.00 -10.19 -18.24
CA SER A 187 -21.15 -10.90 -19.53
C SER A 187 -19.81 -11.33 -20.13
N SER A 188 -18.79 -10.49 -20.02
CA SER A 188 -17.44 -10.80 -20.51
C SER A 188 -16.76 -11.86 -19.65
N TRP A 189 -17.09 -11.94 -18.36
CA TRP A 189 -16.67 -13.05 -17.50
C TRP A 189 -17.34 -14.38 -17.89
N THR A 190 -18.64 -14.39 -18.22
CA THR A 190 -19.31 -15.62 -18.70
C THR A 190 -18.63 -16.18 -19.96
N ALA A 191 -18.16 -15.31 -20.86
CA ALA A 191 -17.40 -15.74 -22.05
C ALA A 191 -16.06 -16.40 -21.70
N ILE A 192 -15.38 -15.93 -20.64
CA ILE A 192 -14.17 -16.56 -20.10
C ILE A 192 -14.47 -17.92 -19.51
N GLU A 193 -15.55 -18.06 -18.75
CA GLU A 193 -15.98 -19.35 -18.19
C GLU A 193 -16.27 -20.37 -19.30
N HIS A 194 -17.01 -19.96 -20.34
CA HIS A 194 -17.28 -20.81 -21.49
C HIS A 194 -15.99 -21.19 -22.25
N SER A 195 -15.08 -20.24 -22.46
CA SER A 195 -13.77 -20.50 -23.09
C SER A 195 -12.91 -21.44 -22.27
N LEU A 196 -12.97 -21.34 -20.93
CA LEU A 196 -12.24 -22.20 -20.02
C LEU A 196 -12.79 -23.64 -20.01
N LEU A 197 -14.11 -23.81 -20.09
CA LEU A 197 -14.75 -25.12 -20.24
C LEU A 197 -14.32 -25.78 -21.56
N LYS A 198 -14.46 -25.07 -22.68
CA LYS A 198 -14.04 -25.56 -24.00
C LYS A 198 -12.56 -25.96 -24.00
N LEU A 199 -11.70 -25.13 -23.41
CA LEU A 199 -10.28 -25.41 -23.29
C LEU A 199 -10.03 -26.67 -22.44
N GLY A 200 -10.74 -26.85 -21.33
CA GLY A 200 -10.66 -28.05 -20.50
C GLY A 200 -10.92 -29.35 -21.28
N ASP A 201 -11.96 -29.36 -22.12
CA ASP A 201 -12.31 -30.52 -22.94
C ASP A 201 -11.24 -30.85 -23.99
N ILE A 202 -10.65 -29.83 -24.61
CA ILE A 202 -9.56 -29.99 -25.59
C ILE A 202 -8.31 -30.54 -24.90
N LEU A 203 -7.96 -30.00 -23.73
CA LEU A 203 -6.72 -30.33 -23.02
C LEU A 203 -6.74 -31.69 -22.32
N ALA A 204 -7.92 -32.18 -21.92
CA ALA A 204 -8.08 -33.52 -21.35
C ALA A 204 -7.48 -34.62 -22.24
N ASN A 205 -7.51 -34.39 -23.56
CA ASN A 205 -7.07 -35.33 -24.59
C ASN A 205 -5.59 -35.17 -25.02
N LEU A 206 -4.82 -34.25 -24.41
CA LEU A 206 -3.42 -34.03 -24.79
C LEU A 206 -2.48 -35.13 -24.32
N SER A 207 -1.56 -35.59 -25.18
CA SER A 207 -0.58 -36.62 -24.82
C SER A 207 0.52 -36.12 -23.86
N ASN A 208 0.82 -34.81 -23.86
CA ASN A 208 1.90 -34.21 -23.06
C ASN A 208 1.44 -33.88 -21.62
N PRO A 209 1.96 -34.57 -20.59
CA PRO A 209 1.49 -34.40 -19.21
C PRO A 209 1.90 -33.05 -18.59
N GLN A 210 3.02 -32.46 -19.02
CA GLN A 210 3.51 -31.20 -18.48
C GLN A 210 2.62 -30.03 -18.91
N LEU A 211 2.31 -29.96 -20.21
CA LEU A 211 1.42 -28.93 -20.75
C LEU A 211 0.00 -29.05 -20.17
N ARG A 212 -0.47 -30.28 -19.97
CA ARG A 212 -1.76 -30.55 -19.31
C ARG A 212 -1.76 -30.00 -17.88
N SER A 213 -0.75 -30.33 -17.08
CA SER A 213 -0.66 -29.86 -15.69
C SER A 213 -0.58 -28.32 -15.60
N GLN A 214 0.21 -27.69 -16.45
CA GLN A 214 0.33 -26.22 -16.50
C GLN A 214 -1.01 -25.56 -16.84
N ALA A 215 -1.75 -26.14 -17.77
CA ALA A 215 -3.05 -25.61 -18.17
C ALA A 215 -4.14 -25.83 -17.11
N GLU A 216 -4.13 -26.97 -16.42
CA GLU A 216 -4.97 -27.23 -15.25
C GLU A 216 -4.71 -26.20 -14.15
N GLN A 217 -3.43 -25.92 -13.83
CA GLN A 217 -3.05 -24.89 -12.87
C GLN A 217 -3.57 -23.51 -13.28
N CYS A 218 -3.38 -23.09 -14.53
CA CYS A 218 -3.95 -21.84 -15.04
C CYS A 218 -5.49 -21.81 -14.88
N GLY A 219 -6.17 -22.92 -15.18
CA GLY A 219 -7.61 -23.05 -15.01
C GLY A 219 -8.06 -22.96 -13.55
N THR A 220 -7.31 -23.54 -12.61
CA THR A 220 -7.60 -23.39 -11.17
C THR A 220 -7.44 -21.94 -10.71
N LEU A 221 -6.39 -21.26 -11.17
CA LEU A 221 -6.15 -19.84 -10.86
C LEU A 221 -7.30 -18.97 -11.38
N ILE A 222 -7.75 -19.18 -12.62
CA ILE A 222 -8.90 -18.43 -13.19
C ILE A 222 -10.16 -18.68 -12.37
N ARG A 223 -10.48 -19.93 -12.03
CA ARG A 223 -11.65 -20.27 -11.20
C ARG A 223 -11.59 -19.69 -9.79
N SER A 224 -10.39 -19.41 -9.27
CA SER A 224 -10.21 -18.78 -7.96
C SER A 224 -10.43 -17.25 -7.97
N ILE A 225 -10.42 -16.59 -9.14
CA ILE A 225 -10.57 -15.12 -9.27
C ILE A 225 -11.87 -14.61 -8.63
N PRO A 226 -13.06 -15.22 -8.87
CA PRO A 226 -14.30 -14.84 -8.20
C PRO A 226 -14.23 -14.86 -6.67
N THR A 227 -13.46 -15.79 -6.11
CA THR A 227 -13.34 -16.01 -4.66
C THR A 227 -12.19 -15.25 -4.03
N MET A 228 -11.37 -14.51 -4.78
CA MET A 228 -10.20 -13.84 -4.20
C MET A 228 -10.55 -12.78 -3.15
N LEU A 229 -11.70 -12.12 -3.26
CA LEU A 229 -12.16 -11.20 -2.21
C LEU A 229 -12.97 -11.91 -1.11
N SER A 230 -13.31 -13.19 -1.27
CA SER A 230 -13.82 -14.03 -0.16
C SER A 230 -12.70 -14.53 0.75
N VAL A 231 -11.45 -14.53 0.26
CA VAL A 231 -10.28 -14.46 1.14
C VAL A 231 -10.29 -13.04 1.69
N HIS A 232 -10.80 -12.89 2.91
CA HIS A 232 -10.72 -11.64 3.65
C HIS A 232 -9.27 -11.14 3.58
N SER A 233 -9.00 -10.14 2.73
CA SER A 233 -7.92 -9.22 3.01
C SER A 233 -8.26 -8.67 4.39
N GLU A 234 -7.44 -8.95 5.39
CA GLU A 234 -7.50 -8.24 6.67
C GLU A 234 -7.62 -6.75 6.31
N GLN A 235 -8.81 -6.19 6.55
CA GLN A 235 -9.13 -4.82 6.17
C GLN A 235 -8.31 -3.91 7.08
N LEU A 236 -7.07 -3.61 6.68
CA LEU A 236 -6.13 -2.78 7.42
C LEU A 236 -6.66 -1.35 7.67
N HIS A 237 -7.78 -0.99 7.02
CA HIS A 237 -8.41 0.33 7.08
C HIS A 237 -9.69 0.38 7.92
N LYS A 238 -10.16 -0.74 8.48
CA LYS A 238 -11.18 -0.71 9.54
C LYS A 238 -10.48 -0.93 10.88
N THR A 239 -10.88 -0.19 11.91
CA THR A 239 -10.52 -0.54 13.29
C THR A 239 -11.00 -1.96 13.54
N GLY A 240 -10.08 -2.93 13.69
CA GLY A 240 -10.47 -4.33 13.88
C GLY A 240 -11.26 -4.52 15.18
N PHE A 241 -10.99 -3.64 16.15
CA PHE A 241 -11.59 -3.64 17.47
C PHE A 241 -12.01 -2.21 17.88
N PRO A 242 -13.12 -1.66 17.32
CA PRO A 242 -13.54 -0.29 17.54
C PRO A 242 -13.81 0.04 19.01
N THR A 243 -14.14 -0.97 19.83
CA THR A 243 -14.35 -0.81 21.28
C THR A 243 -13.07 -0.42 22.00
N VAL A 244 -11.92 -1.00 21.63
CA VAL A 244 -10.61 -0.60 22.17
C VAL A 244 -10.33 0.85 21.79
N HIS A 245 -10.57 1.18 20.52
CA HIS A 245 -10.35 2.52 19.99
C HIS A 245 -11.21 3.58 20.71
N ALA A 246 -12.51 3.31 20.89
CA ALA A 246 -13.44 4.20 21.57
C ALA A 246 -13.08 4.40 23.05
N LEU A 247 -12.64 3.33 23.74
CA LEU A 247 -12.23 3.41 25.14
C LEU A 247 -10.99 4.30 25.32
N VAL A 248 -9.98 4.12 24.45
CA VAL A 248 -8.76 4.94 24.47
C VAL A 248 -9.08 6.39 24.09
N LEU A 249 -9.97 6.61 23.12
CA LEU A 249 -10.41 7.95 22.72
C LEU A 249 -11.13 8.69 23.84
N LEU A 250 -12.06 8.00 24.53
CA LEU A 250 -12.79 8.53 25.68
C LEU A 250 -11.83 8.89 26.81
N GLU A 251 -10.88 8.01 27.12
CA GLU A 251 -9.92 8.24 28.19
C GLU A 251 -8.98 9.42 27.87
N GLY A 252 -8.45 9.48 26.65
CA GLY A 252 -7.55 10.57 26.23
C GLY A 252 -8.24 11.93 26.17
N THR A 253 -9.55 11.95 25.88
CA THR A 253 -10.34 13.19 25.80
C THR A 253 -10.83 13.67 27.17
N MET A 254 -11.37 12.76 27.99
CA MET A 254 -12.14 13.11 29.19
C MET A 254 -11.40 12.86 30.51
N ASN A 255 -10.45 11.93 30.54
CA ASN A 255 -9.92 11.37 31.79
C ASN A 255 -8.38 11.42 31.88
N LEU A 256 -7.73 12.41 31.26
CA LEU A 256 -6.25 12.50 31.31
C LEU A 256 -5.71 12.44 32.75
N THR A 257 -6.38 13.10 33.70
CA THR A 257 -6.02 13.14 35.12
C THR A 257 -6.43 11.91 35.93
N GLY A 258 -7.21 11.00 35.33
CA GLY A 258 -7.64 9.77 35.98
C GLY A 258 -6.47 8.82 36.25
N GLU A 259 -6.59 8.00 37.29
CA GLU A 259 -5.61 6.95 37.55
C GLU A 259 -5.53 5.97 36.39
N THR A 260 -4.37 5.35 36.17
CA THR A 260 -4.18 4.41 35.05
C THR A 260 -4.85 3.06 35.28
N GLN A 261 -5.21 2.72 36.53
CA GLN A 261 -5.73 1.40 36.88
C GLN A 261 -7.12 1.09 36.31
N PRO A 262 -8.13 1.98 36.40
CA PRO A 262 -9.45 1.75 35.79
C PRO A 262 -9.37 1.52 34.27
N LEU A 263 -8.54 2.29 33.58
CA LEU A 263 -8.32 2.12 32.13
C LEU A 263 -7.76 0.72 31.82
N VAL A 264 -6.76 0.27 32.58
CA VAL A 264 -6.15 -1.06 32.41
C VAL A 264 -7.18 -2.17 32.59
N GLU A 265 -8.05 -2.06 33.60
CA GLU A 265 -9.10 -3.06 33.87
C GLU A 265 -10.16 -3.10 32.76
N GLN A 266 -10.61 -1.94 32.29
CA GLN A 266 -11.54 -1.84 31.16
C GLN A 266 -10.94 -2.39 29.87
N LEU A 267 -9.68 -2.04 29.58
CA LEU A 267 -8.92 -2.54 28.44
C LEU A 267 -8.77 -4.07 28.49
N MET A 268 -8.43 -4.63 29.66
CA MET A 268 -8.33 -6.08 29.84
C MET A 268 -9.69 -6.79 29.70
N MET A 269 -10.77 -6.17 30.19
CA MET A 269 -12.12 -6.71 30.03
C MET A 269 -12.49 -6.79 28.55
N VAL A 270 -12.29 -5.72 27.78
CA VAL A 270 -12.56 -5.71 26.33
C VAL A 270 -11.70 -6.73 25.60
N LYS A 271 -10.39 -6.78 25.90
CA LYS A 271 -9.46 -7.77 25.32
C LYS A 271 -9.96 -9.21 25.50
N ARG A 272 -10.42 -9.54 26.72
CA ARG A 272 -10.93 -10.89 27.05
C ARG A 272 -12.26 -11.18 26.35
N MET A 273 -13.22 -10.27 26.40
CA MET A 273 -14.55 -10.47 25.81
C MET A 273 -14.50 -10.62 24.28
N GLN A 274 -13.60 -9.89 23.61
CA GLN A 274 -13.45 -9.93 22.15
C GLN A 274 -12.36 -10.89 21.68
N HIS A 275 -11.72 -11.63 22.60
CA HIS A 275 -10.62 -12.56 22.30
C HIS A 275 -9.52 -11.95 21.43
N ILE A 276 -9.11 -10.72 21.73
CA ILE A 276 -8.20 -9.94 20.88
C ILE A 276 -6.75 -10.45 21.04
N PRO A 277 -6.05 -10.81 19.95
CA PRO A 277 -4.63 -11.10 20.00
C PRO A 277 -3.82 -9.90 20.53
N THR A 278 -2.84 -10.15 21.41
CA THR A 278 -2.08 -9.07 22.07
C THR A 278 -1.43 -8.08 21.09
N PRO A 279 -0.79 -8.51 19.98
CA PRO A 279 -0.19 -7.56 19.04
C PRO A 279 -1.22 -6.61 18.41
N LEU A 280 -2.39 -7.13 18.02
CA LEU A 280 -3.48 -6.34 17.45
C LEU A 280 -4.15 -5.44 18.48
N PHE A 281 -4.22 -5.90 19.73
CA PHE A 281 -4.73 -5.12 20.83
C PHE A 281 -3.87 -3.88 21.11
N VAL A 282 -2.55 -4.05 21.18
CA VAL A 282 -1.60 -2.94 21.36
C VAL A 282 -1.62 -2.00 20.15
N LEU A 283 -1.70 -2.55 18.94
CA LEU A 283 -1.86 -1.77 17.72
C LEU A 283 -3.10 -0.86 17.75
N GLU A 284 -4.27 -1.37 18.14
CA GLU A 284 -5.49 -0.55 18.20
C GLU A 284 -5.41 0.56 19.26
N ILE A 285 -4.71 0.32 20.38
CA ILE A 285 -4.42 1.37 21.37
C ILE A 285 -3.62 2.50 20.72
N TRP A 286 -2.52 2.19 20.02
CA TRP A 286 -1.71 3.21 19.37
C TRP A 286 -2.45 3.90 18.22
N LYS A 287 -3.24 3.17 17.41
CA LYS A 287 -4.09 3.78 16.39
C LYS A 287 -4.97 4.88 16.99
N ALA A 288 -5.62 4.60 18.12
CA ALA A 288 -6.45 5.59 18.81
C ALA A 288 -5.64 6.79 19.32
N CYS A 289 -4.42 6.56 19.82
CA CYS A 289 -3.54 7.64 20.26
C CYS A 289 -3.13 8.55 19.10
N PHE A 290 -2.72 7.97 17.95
CA PHE A 290 -2.32 8.73 16.77
C PHE A 290 -3.50 9.46 16.12
N VAL A 291 -4.69 8.85 16.06
CA VAL A 291 -5.91 9.54 15.62
C VAL A 291 -6.23 10.70 16.57
N GLY A 292 -6.19 10.49 17.88
CA GLY A 292 -6.39 11.55 18.87
C GLY A 292 -5.39 12.70 18.74
N LEU A 293 -4.12 12.42 18.44
CA LEU A 293 -3.11 13.44 18.15
C LEU A 293 -3.47 14.26 16.91
N ILE A 294 -3.84 13.60 15.81
CA ILE A 294 -4.17 14.23 14.53
C ILE A 294 -5.42 15.10 14.64
N GLU A 295 -6.47 14.60 15.29
CA GLU A 295 -7.78 15.24 15.38
C GLU A 295 -7.90 16.21 16.57
N SER A 296 -6.86 16.32 17.40
CA SER A 296 -6.89 17.19 18.57
C SER A 296 -7.05 18.68 18.18
N PRO A 297 -7.93 19.43 18.87
CA PRO A 297 -8.06 20.86 18.66
C PRO A 297 -6.79 21.59 19.11
N GLU A 298 -6.45 22.67 18.42
CA GLU A 298 -5.31 23.53 18.73
C GLU A 298 -5.38 24.08 20.18
N GLY A 299 -4.22 24.31 20.81
CA GLY A 299 -4.12 24.85 22.16
C GLY A 299 -3.86 23.80 23.23
N THR A 300 -4.73 23.67 24.23
CA THR A 300 -4.49 22.71 25.34
C THR A 300 -4.84 21.26 24.97
N GLY A 301 -5.70 21.06 23.97
CA GLY A 301 -6.13 19.73 23.50
C GLY A 301 -4.98 18.91 22.92
N GLU A 302 -4.18 19.52 22.05
CA GLU A 302 -2.99 18.91 21.46
C GLU A 302 -1.93 18.52 22.52
N LEU A 303 -1.74 19.34 23.57
CA LEU A 303 -0.83 19.03 24.68
C LEU A 303 -1.31 17.83 25.50
N LYS A 304 -2.63 17.76 25.77
CA LYS A 304 -3.24 16.63 26.48
C LYS A 304 -3.03 15.33 25.73
N TRP A 305 -3.30 15.32 24.41
CA TRP A 305 -3.10 14.14 23.56
C TRP A 305 -1.64 13.74 23.44
N THR A 306 -0.72 14.70 23.42
CA THR A 306 0.73 14.47 23.42
C THR A 306 1.17 13.84 24.73
N ALA A 307 0.75 14.38 25.88
CA ALA A 307 1.05 13.78 27.18
C ALA A 307 0.41 12.38 27.35
N PHE A 308 -0.83 12.22 26.88
CA PHE A 308 -1.52 10.93 26.91
C PHE A 308 -0.75 9.86 26.13
N THR A 309 -0.41 10.15 24.87
CA THR A 309 0.22 9.19 23.95
C THR A 309 1.64 8.83 24.38
N PHE A 310 2.45 9.81 24.77
CA PHE A 310 3.88 9.62 25.02
C PHE A 310 4.25 9.40 26.49
N LEU A 311 3.35 9.68 27.45
CA LEU A 311 3.63 9.45 28.89
C LEU A 311 2.64 8.46 29.51
N LYS A 312 1.32 8.67 29.37
CA LYS A 312 0.31 7.84 30.06
C LYS A 312 0.23 6.43 29.47
N ILE A 313 0.17 6.31 28.13
CA ILE A 313 0.01 5.02 27.46
C ILE A 313 1.18 4.05 27.66
N PRO A 314 2.47 4.47 27.60
CA PRO A 314 3.58 3.60 27.98
C PRO A 314 3.43 3.01 29.39
N GLN A 315 2.99 3.81 30.37
CA GLN A 315 2.75 3.33 31.74
C GLN A 315 1.57 2.35 31.81
N VAL A 316 0.51 2.58 31.01
CA VAL A 316 -0.62 1.65 30.87
C VAL A 316 -0.16 0.32 30.29
N LEU A 317 0.70 0.33 29.27
CA LEU A 317 1.27 -0.89 28.69
C LEU A 317 2.15 -1.66 29.69
N VAL A 318 2.95 -0.98 30.51
CA VAL A 318 3.71 -1.61 31.60
C VAL A 318 2.78 -2.29 32.62
N LYS A 319 1.64 -1.68 32.94
CA LYS A 319 0.64 -2.32 33.81
C LYS A 319 -0.03 -3.51 33.13
N LEU A 320 -0.37 -3.41 31.84
CA LEU A 320 -0.94 -4.51 31.05
C LEU A 320 0.01 -5.71 30.96
N LYS A 321 1.33 -5.47 30.86
CA LYS A 321 2.38 -6.50 30.91
C LYS A 321 2.28 -7.38 32.17
N LYS A 322 1.78 -6.86 33.29
CA LYS A 322 1.62 -7.66 34.53
C LYS A 322 0.47 -8.68 34.45
N TYR A 323 -0.46 -8.51 33.51
CA TYR A 323 -1.61 -9.39 33.33
C TYR A 323 -1.40 -10.44 32.22
N SER A 324 -0.26 -10.44 31.53
CA SER A 324 0.09 -11.52 30.60
C SER A 324 0.50 -12.75 31.42
N HIS A 325 -0.46 -13.64 31.68
CA HIS A 325 -0.22 -14.95 32.25
C HIS A 325 0.07 -15.95 31.11
N GLY A 326 1.31 -16.41 30.98
CA GLY A 326 1.72 -17.43 30.02
C GLY A 326 3.17 -17.29 29.54
N ASP A 327 3.66 -18.31 28.84
CA ASP A 327 5.03 -18.46 28.30
C ASP A 327 5.33 -17.52 27.09
N LYS A 328 4.42 -16.60 26.76
CA LYS A 328 4.55 -15.66 25.64
C LYS A 328 5.08 -14.33 26.11
N ASP A 329 6.19 -13.90 25.51
CA ASP A 329 6.85 -12.65 25.86
C ASP A 329 6.03 -11.44 25.37
N PHE A 330 5.48 -10.67 26.31
CA PHE A 330 4.75 -9.43 26.00
C PHE A 330 5.62 -8.43 25.21
N THR A 331 6.95 -8.48 25.35
CA THR A 331 7.85 -7.61 24.59
C THR A 331 7.93 -8.00 23.11
N GLU A 332 7.81 -9.28 22.78
CA GLU A 332 7.68 -9.76 21.40
C GLU A 332 6.33 -9.35 20.80
N ASP A 333 5.26 -9.40 21.59
CA ASP A 333 3.94 -8.92 21.16
C ASP A 333 3.95 -7.42 20.87
N VAL A 334 4.61 -6.61 21.71
CA VAL A 334 4.79 -5.17 21.50
C VAL A 334 5.66 -4.90 20.26
N ASN A 335 6.74 -5.65 20.06
CA ASN A 335 7.57 -5.56 18.86
C ASN A 335 6.74 -5.85 17.59
N SER A 336 5.94 -6.91 17.61
CA SER A 336 5.03 -7.28 16.51
C SER A 336 3.97 -6.19 16.26
N ALA A 337 3.44 -5.57 17.31
CA ALA A 337 2.51 -4.45 17.18
C ALA A 337 3.15 -3.25 16.49
N PHE A 338 4.43 -2.95 16.77
CA PHE A 338 5.16 -1.89 16.06
C PHE A 338 5.39 -2.23 14.59
N GLU A 339 5.71 -3.48 14.26
CA GLU A 339 5.80 -3.94 12.87
C GLU A 339 4.48 -3.74 12.10
N PHE A 340 3.33 -3.95 12.76
CA PHE A 340 2.04 -3.63 12.17
C PHE A 340 1.79 -2.13 12.06
N LEU A 341 2.16 -1.34 13.08
CA LEU A 341 2.00 0.11 13.08
C LEU A 341 2.81 0.77 11.96
N LEU A 342 4.04 0.31 11.71
CA LEU A 342 4.91 0.82 10.63
C LEU A 342 4.30 0.61 9.23
N LYS A 343 3.38 -0.34 9.06
CA LYS A 343 2.63 -0.54 7.80
C LYS A 343 1.52 0.48 7.59
N LEU A 344 1.16 1.27 8.62
CA LEU A 344 0.13 2.31 8.57
C LEU A 344 0.72 3.67 8.18
N THR A 345 1.53 3.72 7.13
CA THR A 345 2.25 4.92 6.67
C THR A 345 1.38 6.18 6.58
N PRO A 346 0.14 6.15 6.02
CA PRO A 346 -0.70 7.36 5.94
C PRO A 346 -1.12 7.93 7.31
N LEU A 347 -1.27 7.08 8.33
CA LEU A 347 -1.60 7.52 9.69
C LEU A 347 -0.37 8.18 10.33
N LEU A 348 0.79 7.54 10.19
CA LEU A 348 2.05 8.04 10.74
C LEU A 348 2.47 9.35 10.09
N ASP A 349 2.34 9.47 8.77
CA ASP A 349 2.70 10.70 8.04
C ASP A 349 1.84 11.89 8.46
N LYS A 350 0.53 11.68 8.68
CA LYS A 350 -0.36 12.72 9.21
C LYS A 350 0.02 13.13 10.62
N ALA A 351 0.37 12.17 11.48
CA ALA A 351 0.79 12.47 12.85
C ALA A 351 2.13 13.22 12.89
N ASP A 352 3.10 12.79 12.08
CA ASP A 352 4.40 13.43 11.95
C ASP A 352 4.27 14.85 11.39
N GLN A 353 3.36 15.06 10.42
CA GLN A 353 3.02 16.38 9.91
C GLN A 353 2.39 17.25 11.00
N ARG A 354 1.45 16.72 11.78
CA ARG A 354 0.77 17.45 12.85
C ARG A 354 1.74 17.86 13.97
N CYS A 355 2.68 16.99 14.32
CA CYS A 355 3.63 17.20 15.41
C CYS A 355 4.97 17.82 14.97
N ASN A 356 5.17 17.99 13.66
CA ASN A 356 6.43 18.39 13.05
C ASN A 356 7.65 17.60 13.56
N CYS A 357 7.50 16.29 13.75
CA CYS A 357 8.57 15.43 14.27
C CYS A 357 8.32 13.95 13.94
N ASP A 358 9.32 13.10 14.16
CA ASP A 358 9.15 11.64 14.08
C ASP A 358 8.46 11.12 15.36
N CYS A 359 7.13 11.03 15.33
CA CYS A 359 6.35 10.59 16.47
C CYS A 359 6.69 9.15 16.85
N THR A 360 6.90 8.28 15.85
CA THR A 360 7.22 6.87 16.09
C THR A 360 8.54 6.71 16.83
N ASN A 361 9.57 7.50 16.48
CA ASN A 361 10.86 7.49 17.18
C ASN A 361 10.71 7.82 18.68
N PHE A 362 9.98 8.88 19.02
CA PHE A 362 9.75 9.24 20.42
C PHE A 362 8.97 8.16 21.19
N LEU A 363 7.98 7.53 20.55
CA LEU A 363 7.21 6.44 21.16
C LEU A 363 8.08 5.20 21.40
N LEU A 364 8.92 4.83 20.42
CA LEU A 364 9.86 3.71 20.53
C LEU A 364 10.86 3.91 21.68
N GLN A 365 11.40 5.12 21.82
CA GLN A 365 12.32 5.48 22.90
C GLN A 365 11.67 5.34 24.27
N GLU A 366 10.45 5.85 24.46
CA GLU A 366 9.78 5.73 25.75
C GLU A 366 9.37 4.28 26.05
N CYS A 367 8.91 3.52 25.07
CA CYS A 367 8.62 2.10 25.25
C CYS A 367 9.88 1.29 25.63
N SER A 368 11.04 1.58 25.03
CA SER A 368 12.31 0.94 25.38
C SER A 368 12.75 1.30 26.80
N LYS A 369 12.70 2.58 27.18
CA LYS A 369 13.01 3.07 28.54
C LYS A 369 12.17 2.38 29.62
N GLN A 370 10.93 2.02 29.30
CA GLN A 370 9.99 1.34 30.20
C GLN A 370 10.11 -0.20 30.18
N GLY A 371 11.07 -0.77 29.44
CA GLY A 371 11.27 -2.22 29.34
C GLY A 371 10.17 -2.96 28.57
N LEU A 372 9.53 -2.27 27.62
CA LEU A 372 8.52 -2.85 26.71
C LEU A 372 9.15 -3.37 25.41
N LEU A 373 10.39 -2.98 25.10
CA LEU A 373 11.15 -3.40 23.93
C LEU A 373 12.61 -3.67 24.29
N SER A 374 13.22 -4.64 23.62
CA SER A 374 14.68 -4.83 23.65
C SER A 374 15.39 -3.74 22.84
N GLU A 375 16.66 -3.45 23.16
CA GLU A 375 17.47 -2.50 22.38
C GLU A 375 17.65 -2.96 20.91
N ALA A 376 17.80 -4.26 20.69
CA ALA A 376 17.93 -4.84 19.35
C ALA A 376 16.65 -4.62 18.51
N SER A 377 15.48 -4.89 19.11
CA SER A 377 14.17 -4.65 18.49
C SER A 377 13.97 -3.17 18.16
N MET A 378 14.30 -2.28 19.10
CA MET A 378 14.20 -0.84 18.90
C MET A 378 15.07 -0.36 17.73
N ASN A 379 16.33 -0.79 17.66
CA ASN A 379 17.24 -0.43 16.58
C ASN A 379 16.74 -0.91 15.21
N ASN A 380 16.19 -2.12 15.14
CA ASN A 380 15.59 -2.67 13.92
C ASN A 380 14.38 -1.84 13.47
N LEU A 381 13.44 -1.56 14.37
CA LEU A 381 12.24 -0.77 14.09
C LEU A 381 12.58 0.67 13.66
N MET A 382 13.58 1.30 14.29
CA MET A 382 14.07 2.62 13.89
C MET A 382 14.68 2.59 12.49
N ALA A 383 15.47 1.56 12.14
CA ALA A 383 16.04 1.40 10.81
C ALA A 383 14.93 1.25 9.74
N LYS A 384 13.90 0.45 10.02
CA LYS A 384 12.72 0.30 9.14
C LYS A 384 11.98 1.61 8.92
N ARG A 385 11.70 2.36 9.99
CA ARG A 385 11.03 3.68 9.88
C ARG A 385 11.88 4.67 9.08
N LYS A 386 13.20 4.66 9.26
CA LYS A 386 14.10 5.54 8.51
C LYS A 386 14.06 5.25 7.00
N ALA A 387 14.10 3.98 6.61
CA ALA A 387 14.02 3.57 5.20
C ALA A 387 12.67 3.93 4.54
N ASP A 388 11.57 3.79 5.28
CA ASP A 388 10.23 4.19 4.84
C ASP A 388 10.16 5.73 4.59
N ARG A 389 10.74 6.52 5.49
CA ARG A 389 10.75 7.99 5.40
C ARG A 389 11.66 8.57 4.31
N GLU A 390 12.68 7.85 3.82
CA GLU A 390 13.51 8.32 2.71
C GLU A 390 12.69 8.59 1.43
N HIS A 391 11.53 7.92 1.30
CA HIS A 391 10.62 8.05 0.17
C HIS A 391 9.47 9.04 0.45
N ALA A 392 9.37 9.58 1.67
CA ALA A 392 8.31 10.49 2.09
C ALA A 392 8.67 11.95 1.78
N PRO A 393 7.71 12.79 1.33
CA PRO A 393 7.96 14.20 1.07
C PRO A 393 8.37 14.93 2.36
N GLN A 394 9.63 15.33 2.46
CA GLN A 394 10.14 16.14 3.57
C GLN A 394 9.63 17.58 3.44
N LEU A 395 8.84 18.04 4.42
CA LEU A 395 8.58 19.46 4.60
C LEU A 395 9.82 20.11 5.21
N LYS A 396 10.56 20.85 4.37
CA LYS A 396 11.58 21.79 4.84
C LYS A 396 10.86 22.99 5.46
N SER A 397 10.78 23.07 6.77
CA SER A 397 10.60 24.36 7.45
C SER A 397 11.39 24.36 8.75
N ASP A 398 12.61 24.87 8.69
CA ASP A 398 13.47 25.13 9.85
C ASP A 398 12.93 26.28 10.74
N GLU A 399 11.82 26.92 10.37
CA GLU A 399 11.26 28.08 11.07
C GLU A 399 10.30 27.75 12.24
N ASN A 400 9.94 26.48 12.45
CA ASN A 400 8.75 26.13 13.26
C ASN A 400 9.00 25.31 14.55
N ALA A 401 10.18 25.40 15.17
CA ALA A 401 10.50 24.69 16.42
C ALA A 401 9.57 25.04 17.61
N ASN A 402 8.76 26.10 17.50
CA ASN A 402 7.80 26.54 18.52
C ASN A 402 6.34 26.11 18.26
N ILE A 403 6.06 25.34 17.21
CA ILE A 403 4.69 24.84 16.94
C ILE A 403 4.41 23.62 17.82
N GLN A 404 3.32 23.70 18.59
CA GLN A 404 2.74 22.56 19.32
C GLN A 404 1.74 21.83 18.39
N PRO A 405 1.54 20.52 18.57
CA PRO A 405 2.14 19.63 19.57
C PRO A 405 3.56 19.20 19.22
N ASN A 406 4.47 19.17 20.20
CA ASN A 406 5.82 18.60 20.04
C ASN A 406 6.10 17.57 21.14
N PRO A 407 6.13 16.26 20.83
CA PRO A 407 6.44 15.18 21.76
C PRO A 407 7.76 15.38 22.52
N GLY A 408 8.79 15.96 21.88
CA GLY A 408 10.06 16.24 22.54
C GLY A 408 9.93 17.24 23.70
N LEU A 409 9.01 18.21 23.60
CA LEU A 409 8.78 19.18 24.68
C LEU A 409 8.04 18.55 25.87
N ILE A 410 7.04 17.69 25.62
CA ILE A 410 6.31 17.03 26.73
C ILE A 410 7.20 16.05 27.49
N LEU A 411 8.05 15.31 26.78
CA LEU A 411 8.97 14.34 27.38
C LEU A 411 10.03 15.04 28.25
N ARG A 412 10.44 16.27 27.90
CA ARG A 412 11.31 17.11 28.74
C ARG A 412 10.60 17.74 29.95
N ALA A 413 9.29 17.95 29.85
CA ALA A 413 8.48 18.50 30.94
C ALA A 413 8.34 17.50 32.11
N GLU A 414 8.26 16.19 31.83
CA GLU A 414 8.10 15.13 32.84
C GLU A 414 9.19 15.10 33.95
N PRO A 415 10.50 15.09 33.62
CA PRO A 415 11.55 15.19 34.64
C PRO A 415 11.57 16.55 35.32
N THR A 416 11.19 17.63 34.62
CA THR A 416 11.08 18.98 35.20
C THR A 416 10.04 19.02 36.31
N VAL A 417 8.82 18.49 36.07
CA VAL A 417 7.78 18.33 37.12
C VAL A 417 8.31 17.56 38.32
N THR A 418 9.06 16.48 38.07
CA THR A 418 9.62 15.64 39.14
C THR A 418 10.67 16.38 39.96
N ASN A 419 11.53 17.17 39.31
CA ASN A 419 12.55 17.98 39.99
C ASN A 419 11.93 19.12 40.80
N ILE A 420 10.86 19.75 40.29
CA ILE A 420 10.10 20.77 41.02
C ILE A 420 9.53 20.15 42.30
N LEU A 421 8.85 19.01 42.19
CA LEU A 421 8.29 18.31 43.36
C LEU A 421 9.38 18.00 44.40
N LYS A 422 10.52 17.43 43.98
CA LYS A 422 11.66 17.15 44.85
C LYS A 422 12.21 18.42 45.53
N THR A 423 12.32 19.52 44.80
CA THR A 423 12.82 20.81 45.32
C THR A 423 11.83 21.41 46.33
N MET A 424 10.53 21.28 46.07
CA MET A 424 9.47 21.74 46.98
C MET A 424 9.23 20.79 48.17
N ASP A 425 9.78 19.58 48.15
CA ASP A 425 9.83 18.67 49.30
C ASP A 425 11.07 18.91 50.17
N ALA A 426 12.08 19.63 49.67
CA ALA A 426 13.27 19.98 50.43
C ALA A 426 13.00 21.11 51.46
N ASP A 427 13.66 21.04 52.62
CA ASP A 427 13.55 22.02 53.71
C ASP A 427 13.64 23.47 53.20
N HIS A 428 12.54 24.20 53.33
CA HIS A 428 12.41 25.59 52.86
C HIS A 428 13.40 26.56 53.54
N SER A 429 13.99 26.16 54.66
CA SER A 429 15.00 26.91 55.39
C SER A 429 16.38 26.94 54.70
N LYS A 430 16.63 26.11 53.67
CA LYS A 430 17.97 25.95 53.07
C LYS A 430 18.15 26.56 51.67
N SER A 431 17.09 26.87 50.90
CA SER A 431 17.25 27.48 49.55
C SER A 431 16.02 28.25 49.02
N PRO A 432 15.71 29.46 49.51
CA PRO A 432 14.58 30.26 49.04
C PRO A 432 14.73 30.74 47.58
N GLU A 433 15.96 30.95 47.10
CA GLU A 433 16.26 31.46 45.76
C GLU A 433 16.01 30.42 44.65
N GLY A 434 16.30 29.14 44.94
CA GLY A 434 16.02 28.04 44.00
C GLY A 434 14.52 27.86 43.73
N LEU A 435 13.69 28.12 44.73
CA LEU A 435 12.22 28.06 44.60
C LEU A 435 11.70 29.22 43.73
N LEU A 436 12.21 30.44 43.94
CA LEU A 436 11.85 31.63 43.14
C LEU A 436 12.27 31.49 41.68
N GLY A 437 13.45 30.95 41.40
CA GLY A 437 13.91 30.68 40.03
C GLY A 437 13.02 29.66 39.30
N VAL A 438 12.62 28.60 40.00
CA VAL A 438 11.68 27.58 39.48
C VAL A 438 10.31 28.19 39.20
N LEU A 439 9.76 28.98 40.12
CA LEU A 439 8.48 29.66 39.96
C LEU A 439 8.50 30.68 38.81
N GLY A 440 9.62 31.40 38.63
CA GLY A 440 9.81 32.34 37.52
C GLY A 440 9.78 31.66 36.15
N HIS A 441 10.44 30.50 36.00
CA HIS A 441 10.41 29.72 34.75
C HIS A 441 9.05 29.05 34.46
N MET A 442 8.28 28.74 35.51
CA MET A 442 6.94 28.19 35.36
C MET A 442 5.90 29.20 34.87
N LEU A 443 6.08 30.49 35.19
CA LEU A 443 5.10 31.54 34.87
C LEU A 443 5.32 32.17 33.48
N SER A 444 6.35 31.78 32.74
CA SER A 444 6.64 32.34 31.41
C SER A 444 6.00 31.54 30.27
N GLY A 445 4.87 32.01 29.73
CA GLY A 445 4.28 31.52 28.48
C GLY A 445 3.60 30.15 28.57
N LYS A 446 3.74 29.32 27.53
CA LYS A 446 3.12 27.98 27.42
C LYS A 446 3.80 26.88 28.26
N SER A 447 4.81 27.22 29.08
CA SER A 447 5.56 26.25 29.90
C SER A 447 4.69 25.63 31.00
N LEU A 448 3.77 26.41 31.58
CA LEU A 448 2.85 25.92 32.60
C LEU A 448 1.92 24.83 32.04
N ASP A 449 1.34 25.03 30.87
CA ASP A 449 0.44 24.06 30.24
C ASP A 449 1.15 22.73 29.93
N LEU A 450 2.42 22.80 29.49
CA LEU A 450 3.28 21.62 29.28
C LEU A 450 3.52 20.86 30.59
N LEU A 451 3.87 21.57 31.67
CA LEU A 451 4.10 20.97 32.99
C LEU A 451 2.81 20.36 33.55
N LEU A 452 1.67 21.04 33.41
CA LEU A 452 0.37 20.55 33.85
C LEU A 452 -0.06 19.30 33.07
N ALA A 453 0.11 19.30 31.75
CA ALA A 453 -0.19 18.13 30.92
C ALA A 453 0.70 16.93 31.28
N ALA A 454 2.00 17.14 31.47
CA ALA A 454 2.92 16.09 31.91
C ALA A 454 2.60 15.58 33.32
N ALA A 455 2.31 16.47 34.26
CA ALA A 455 1.91 16.12 35.63
C ALA A 455 0.57 15.35 35.65
N ALA A 456 -0.39 15.72 34.79
CA ALA A 456 -1.66 15.04 34.63
C ALA A 456 -1.46 13.61 34.11
N ALA A 457 -0.75 13.45 32.99
CA ALA A 457 -0.52 12.15 32.36
C ALA A 457 0.29 11.18 33.25
N THR A 458 1.13 11.70 34.14
CA THR A 458 1.96 10.90 35.06
C THR A 458 1.35 10.72 36.46
N GLY A 459 0.10 11.19 36.69
CA GLY A 459 -0.58 11.06 37.99
C GLY A 459 0.02 11.93 39.10
N LYS A 460 0.94 12.84 38.77
CA LYS A 460 1.62 13.76 39.71
C LYS A 460 0.86 15.07 39.92
N LEU A 461 -0.20 15.33 39.16
CA LEU A 461 -0.93 16.61 39.17
C LEU A 461 -1.45 17.01 40.56
N LYS A 462 -1.99 16.06 41.34
CA LYS A 462 -2.51 16.37 42.69
C LYS A 462 -1.41 16.83 43.63
N SER A 463 -0.26 16.14 43.62
CA SER A 463 0.92 16.53 44.40
C SER A 463 1.47 17.86 43.90
N PHE A 464 1.53 18.05 42.58
CA PHE A 464 1.97 19.28 41.96
C PHE A 464 1.10 20.46 42.38
N ALA A 465 -0.23 20.37 42.20
CA ALA A 465 -1.18 21.43 42.56
C ALA A 465 -1.18 21.75 44.07
N ARG A 466 -1.10 20.74 44.95
CA ARG A 466 -1.00 20.93 46.41
C ARG A 466 0.19 21.78 46.82
N LYS A 467 1.29 21.75 46.06
CA LYS A 467 2.47 22.56 46.35
C LYS A 467 2.27 24.05 46.04
N PHE A 468 1.26 24.41 45.27
CA PHE A 468 0.92 25.80 44.92
C PHE A 468 -0.28 26.36 45.69
N ILE A 469 -1.03 25.51 46.39
CA ILE A 469 -2.20 25.90 47.17
C ILE A 469 -1.80 25.92 48.64
N LYS A 470 -1.88 27.09 49.28
CA LYS A 470 -1.66 27.27 50.72
C LYS A 470 -2.77 26.63 51.55
#